data_AF-A0A9D1DA25-F1
#
_entry.id   AF-A0A9D1DA25-F1
#
_cell.length_a   1.000
_cell.length_b   1.000
_cell.length_c   1.000
_cell.angle_alpha   90.00
_cell.angle_beta   90.00
_cell.angle_gamma   90.00
#
_symmetry.space_group_name_H-M   'P 1'
#
loop_
_entity.id
_entity.type
_entity.pdbx_description
1 polymer ?
#
loop_
_entity_poly.entity_id
_entity_poly.type
_entity_poly.pdbx_seq_one_letter_code
_entity_poly.pdbx_strand_id
1 'polypeptide(L)'
;MWGRDLTGEKFGKLTVLEKTEGRSQGYILWRCRCACGREILVSTKKLVQGSIRDCGCVPREDARRGRSAEDLTGQVFGALTVLYQAESRKGRTRWVCRCQCGRETTVNAHELKAGKTKSCGCGSHIRRGLDLSGRKFGRLTALYPVDKRDHKGSVYWHCRCECGQELDVTGDSLVQGGYRSCGCLKKELQQEIPNRLHRGDGTCLERIESQNQRRDNTSGFRGVYKVKEGRYRAGIGFKRKRFYIGSFGSFQEAVQARLQAETLIYEGYVKAYREWESRAGEDDRWAKENPLIFEVKRENGSFKIWTNMTGEGEINGRKDVAKGNSSDVCR
;
A
#
# COMPACT_ATOMS: atom_id res chain seq x y z
N MET A 1 -3.95 -44.90 10.35
CA MET A 1 -2.93 -45.52 9.47
C MET A 1 -1.88 -46.21 10.33
N TRP A 2 -2.18 -47.44 10.73
CA TRP A 2 -1.26 -48.34 11.45
C TRP A 2 -0.55 -49.23 10.43
N GLY A 3 0.74 -49.52 10.66
CA GLY A 3 1.39 -50.71 10.08
C GLY A 3 2.03 -50.56 8.70
N ARG A 4 2.69 -49.44 8.37
CA ARG A 4 3.62 -49.43 7.23
C ARG A 4 4.95 -50.02 7.66
N ASP A 5 5.29 -51.19 7.12
CA ASP A 5 6.63 -51.77 7.27
C ASP A 5 7.59 -51.01 6.36
N LEU A 6 8.68 -50.48 6.93
CA LEU A 6 9.70 -49.72 6.19
C LEU A 6 10.95 -50.56 5.94
N THR A 7 10.94 -51.85 6.31
CA THR A 7 12.07 -52.77 6.12
C THR A 7 12.51 -52.82 4.67
N GLY A 8 13.80 -52.62 4.41
CA GLY A 8 14.39 -52.58 3.07
C GLY A 8 14.30 -51.24 2.34
N GLU A 9 13.49 -50.28 2.82
CA GLU A 9 13.39 -48.96 2.18
C GLU A 9 14.65 -48.11 2.40
N LYS A 10 14.98 -47.27 1.40
CA LYS A 10 16.14 -46.38 1.42
C LYS A 10 15.71 -44.92 1.61
N PHE A 11 16.26 -44.28 2.64
CA PHE A 11 16.06 -42.86 2.96
C PHE A 11 17.41 -42.14 2.88
N GLY A 12 17.72 -41.59 1.70
CA GLY A 12 19.03 -41.02 1.42
C GLY A 12 20.13 -42.08 1.42
N LYS A 13 21.11 -41.96 2.32
CA LYS A 13 22.19 -42.94 2.54
C LYS A 13 21.84 -44.01 3.58
N LEU A 14 20.64 -43.99 4.17
CA LEU A 14 20.19 -44.98 5.15
C LEU A 14 19.31 -46.05 4.50
N THR A 15 19.58 -47.32 4.81
CA THR A 15 18.74 -48.47 4.48
C THR A 15 18.12 -49.00 5.77
N VAL A 16 16.80 -49.14 5.83
CA VAL A 16 16.11 -49.70 6.99
C VAL A 16 16.31 -51.22 7.03
N LEU A 17 16.84 -51.73 8.14
CA LEU A 17 17.10 -53.16 8.34
C LEU A 17 15.94 -53.86 9.03
N GLU A 18 15.50 -53.34 10.17
CA GLU A 18 14.48 -54.02 10.98
C GLU A 18 13.70 -53.02 11.85
N LYS A 19 12.49 -53.44 12.19
CA LYS A 19 11.62 -52.77 13.14
C LYS A 19 12.07 -53.09 14.56
N THR A 20 12.19 -52.07 15.41
CA THR A 20 12.47 -52.28 16.84
C THR A 20 11.22 -52.13 17.69
N GLU A 21 11.27 -52.64 18.92
CA GLU A 21 10.21 -52.45 19.92
C GLU A 21 10.22 -51.03 20.52
N GLY A 22 11.31 -50.29 20.33
CA GLY A 22 11.50 -48.93 20.83
C GLY A 22 10.55 -47.93 20.17
N ARG A 23 10.00 -47.01 20.97
CA ARG A 23 9.19 -45.89 20.47
C ARG A 23 9.77 -44.56 20.92
N SER A 24 9.71 -43.57 20.04
CA SER A 24 10.08 -42.19 20.32
C SER A 24 8.93 -41.27 19.94
N GLN A 25 8.40 -40.52 20.91
CA GLN A 25 7.24 -39.62 20.74
C GLN A 25 6.05 -40.32 20.05
N GLY A 26 5.77 -41.57 20.42
CA GLY A 26 4.69 -42.37 19.84
C GLY A 26 4.99 -43.02 18.48
N TYR A 27 6.15 -42.78 17.88
CA TYR A 27 6.56 -43.38 16.61
C TYR A 27 7.54 -44.54 16.81
N ILE A 28 7.39 -45.59 16.00
CA ILE A 28 8.29 -46.76 15.98
C ILE A 28 9.70 -46.33 15.57
N LEU A 29 10.70 -46.84 16.29
CA LEU A 29 12.12 -46.74 15.96
C LEU A 29 12.52 -47.89 15.03
N TRP A 30 13.28 -47.55 14.00
CA TRP A 30 13.80 -48.47 13.01
C TRP A 30 15.31 -48.50 13.11
N ARG A 31 15.88 -49.69 13.01
CA ARG A 31 17.32 -49.88 12.88
C ARG A 31 17.70 -49.65 11.43
N CYS A 32 18.55 -48.66 11.18
CA CYS A 32 18.96 -48.29 9.84
C CYS A 32 20.47 -48.42 9.70
N ARG A 33 20.93 -49.04 8.63
CA ARG A 33 22.35 -49.08 8.25
C ARG A 33 22.63 -48.01 7.22
N CYS A 34 23.59 -47.15 7.51
CA CYS A 34 24.02 -46.14 6.54
C CYS A 34 25.03 -46.75 5.56
N ALA A 35 25.16 -46.15 4.38
CA ALA A 35 26.23 -46.45 3.42
C ALA A 35 27.65 -46.36 4.05
N CYS A 36 27.81 -45.59 5.14
CA CYS A 36 29.03 -45.49 5.93
C CYS A 36 29.35 -46.75 6.76
N GLY A 37 28.48 -47.76 6.77
CA GLY A 37 28.58 -48.97 7.58
C GLY A 37 28.03 -48.85 9.01
N ARG A 38 27.84 -47.62 9.53
CA ARG A 38 27.29 -47.37 10.87
C ARG A 38 25.78 -47.60 10.92
N GLU A 39 25.33 -48.27 11.97
CA GLU A 39 23.90 -48.46 12.29
C GLU A 39 23.41 -47.39 13.26
N ILE A 40 22.20 -46.87 13.01
CA ILE A 40 21.54 -45.87 13.87
C ILE A 40 20.06 -46.19 14.02
N LEU A 41 19.46 -45.74 15.13
CA LEU A 41 18.02 -45.83 15.37
C LEU A 41 17.32 -44.55 14.92
N VAL A 42 16.33 -44.66 14.03
CA VAL A 42 15.59 -43.51 13.50
C VAL A 42 14.09 -43.75 13.59
N SER A 43 13.34 -42.75 14.03
CA SER A 43 11.87 -42.88 14.12
C SER A 43 11.20 -42.78 12.76
N THR A 44 10.07 -43.47 12.61
CA THR A 44 9.22 -43.48 11.41
C THR A 44 8.96 -42.06 10.88
N LYS A 45 8.62 -41.12 11.79
CA LYS A 45 8.37 -39.72 11.44
C LYS A 45 9.59 -39.06 10.78
N LYS A 46 10.79 -39.28 11.33
CA LYS A 46 12.01 -38.63 10.85
C LYS A 46 12.49 -39.18 9.50
N LEU A 47 12.27 -40.47 9.26
CA LEU A 47 12.53 -41.12 7.96
C LEU A 47 11.59 -40.58 6.89
N VAL A 48 10.27 -40.63 7.14
CA VAL A 48 9.24 -40.18 6.17
C VAL A 48 9.35 -38.69 5.86
N GLN A 49 9.62 -37.84 6.87
CA GLN A 49 9.84 -36.40 6.65
C GLN A 49 11.19 -36.09 6.00
N GLY A 50 12.09 -37.08 5.88
CA GLY A 50 13.42 -36.91 5.29
C GLY A 50 14.35 -36.00 6.09
N SER A 51 14.12 -35.88 7.41
CA SER A 51 14.90 -35.02 8.32
C SER A 51 16.25 -35.64 8.72
N ILE A 52 16.36 -36.96 8.62
CA ILE A 52 17.58 -37.74 8.81
C ILE A 52 17.75 -38.62 7.58
N ARG A 53 18.86 -38.43 6.86
CA ARG A 53 19.17 -39.11 5.59
C ARG A 53 20.51 -39.83 5.60
N ASP A 54 21.27 -39.75 6.68
CA ASP A 54 22.58 -40.39 6.85
C ASP A 54 22.92 -40.56 8.34
N CYS A 55 23.98 -41.32 8.64
CA CYS A 55 24.47 -41.60 10.00
C CYS A 55 25.14 -40.38 10.68
N GLY A 56 25.16 -39.21 10.04
CA GLY A 56 25.98 -38.06 10.44
C GLY A 56 27.42 -38.12 9.92
N CYS A 57 27.73 -39.02 8.99
CA CYS A 57 29.07 -39.20 8.41
C CYS A 57 29.38 -38.23 7.27
N VAL A 58 28.39 -37.51 6.75
CA VAL A 58 28.62 -36.53 5.69
C VAL A 58 28.93 -35.19 6.36
N PRO A 59 30.14 -34.63 6.16
CA PRO A 59 30.44 -33.27 6.58
C PRO A 59 29.40 -32.32 5.99
N ARG A 60 28.83 -31.46 6.84
CA ARG A 60 27.79 -30.50 6.45
C ARG A 60 28.40 -29.33 5.67
N GLU A 61 28.94 -29.59 4.49
CA GLU A 61 29.48 -28.55 3.63
C GLU A 61 28.38 -27.71 2.96
N ASP A 62 27.16 -28.26 2.80
CA ASP A 62 25.99 -27.53 2.28
C ASP A 62 24.94 -27.15 3.34
N ALA A 63 25.34 -27.06 4.61
CA ALA A 63 24.45 -26.45 5.59
C ALA A 63 24.48 -24.93 5.39
N ARG A 64 23.30 -24.29 5.36
CA ARG A 64 23.07 -22.84 5.59
C ARG A 64 23.60 -22.32 6.96
N ARG A 65 24.54 -23.03 7.58
CA ARG A 65 25.26 -22.76 8.82
C ARG A 65 26.76 -23.03 8.60
N GLY A 66 27.31 -22.50 7.51
CA GLY A 66 28.76 -22.45 7.30
C GLY A 66 29.44 -21.67 8.42
N ARG A 67 30.61 -22.14 8.84
CA ARG A 67 31.38 -21.64 10.00
C ARG A 67 32.35 -20.51 9.61
N SER A 68 31.99 -19.72 8.61
CA SER A 68 32.66 -18.46 8.28
C SER A 68 31.65 -17.36 8.51
N ALA A 69 31.83 -16.59 9.58
CA ALA A 69 31.01 -15.42 9.82
C ALA A 69 31.29 -14.42 8.68
N GLU A 70 30.35 -14.30 7.75
CA GLU A 70 30.39 -13.27 6.70
C GLU A 70 30.66 -11.89 7.33
N ASP A 71 31.66 -11.19 6.80
CA ASP A 71 32.02 -9.85 7.25
C ASP A 71 30.95 -8.85 6.81
N LEU A 72 30.32 -8.20 7.79
CA LEU A 72 29.28 -7.20 7.55
C LEU A 72 29.81 -5.78 7.71
N THR A 73 31.11 -5.58 7.94
CA THR A 73 31.73 -4.26 8.12
C THR A 73 31.39 -3.31 6.98
N GLY A 74 30.96 -2.08 7.31
CA GLY A 74 30.57 -1.06 6.34
C GLY A 74 29.16 -1.20 5.76
N GLN A 75 28.48 -2.33 5.96
CA GLN A 75 27.12 -2.49 5.45
C GLN A 75 26.10 -1.67 6.25
N VAL A 76 25.04 -1.22 5.56
CA VAL A 76 23.97 -0.39 6.15
C VAL A 76 22.67 -1.20 6.22
N PHE A 77 22.11 -1.31 7.42
CA PHE A 77 20.85 -1.99 7.71
C PHE A 77 19.86 -0.99 8.32
N GLY A 78 19.01 -0.39 7.47
CA GLY A 78 18.11 0.69 7.90
C GLY A 78 18.90 1.93 8.31
N ALA A 79 18.79 2.34 9.58
CA ALA A 79 19.53 3.46 10.17
C ALA A 79 20.84 3.03 10.86
N LEU A 80 21.27 1.77 10.73
CA LEU A 80 22.48 1.24 11.35
C LEU A 80 23.59 1.00 10.32
N THR A 81 24.77 1.53 10.56
CA THR A 81 26.01 1.22 9.82
C THR A 81 26.88 0.28 10.65
N VAL A 82 27.27 -0.86 10.10
CA VAL A 82 28.12 -1.84 10.81
C VAL A 82 29.57 -1.33 10.88
N LEU A 83 30.15 -1.33 12.08
CA LEU A 83 31.52 -0.86 12.34
C LEU A 83 32.53 -2.01 12.42
N TYR A 84 32.34 -2.93 13.36
CA TYR A 84 33.25 -4.05 13.59
C TYR A 84 32.56 -5.21 14.31
N GLN A 85 33.16 -6.39 14.23
CA GLN A 85 32.66 -7.59 14.87
C GLN A 85 32.84 -7.51 16.40
N ALA A 86 31.78 -7.80 17.15
CA ALA A 86 31.82 -7.90 18.60
C ALA A 86 32.04 -9.35 19.04
N GLU A 87 32.41 -9.55 20.31
CA GLU A 87 32.55 -10.90 20.89
C GLU A 87 31.28 -11.74 20.68
N SER A 88 31.47 -12.96 20.19
CA SER A 88 30.36 -13.88 19.98
C SER A 88 29.78 -14.31 21.32
N ARG A 89 28.46 -14.17 21.50
CA ARG A 89 27.77 -14.58 22.74
C ARG A 89 26.81 -15.72 22.43
N LYS A 90 26.88 -16.82 23.20
CA LYS A 90 26.07 -18.04 22.99
C LYS A 90 26.17 -18.59 21.54
N GLY A 91 27.38 -18.55 20.97
CA GLY A 91 27.64 -19.06 19.61
C GLY A 91 27.03 -18.23 18.47
N ARG A 92 26.61 -16.99 18.72
CA ARG A 92 26.11 -16.07 17.69
C ARG A 92 27.10 -14.93 17.44
N THR A 93 27.41 -14.71 16.16
CA THR A 93 28.18 -13.54 15.72
C THR A 93 27.38 -12.26 15.97
N ARG A 94 28.02 -11.31 16.63
CA ARG A 94 27.48 -9.98 16.93
C ARG A 94 28.33 -8.91 16.25
N TRP A 95 27.70 -7.79 15.96
CA TRP A 95 28.32 -6.64 15.30
C TRP A 95 28.01 -5.39 16.11
N VAL A 96 29.03 -4.54 16.29
CA VAL A 96 28.83 -3.16 16.73
C VAL A 96 28.40 -2.34 15.53
N CYS A 97 27.27 -1.64 15.66
CA CYS A 97 26.71 -0.79 14.63
C CYS A 97 26.53 0.63 15.16
N ARG A 98 26.86 1.64 14.35
CA ARG A 98 26.55 3.05 14.60
C ARG A 98 25.20 3.40 14.01
N CYS A 99 24.30 3.94 14.82
CA CYS A 99 23.03 4.45 14.34
C CYS A 99 23.18 5.86 13.76
N GLN A 100 22.32 6.25 12.83
CA GLN A 100 22.22 7.64 12.34
C GLN A 100 22.02 8.67 13.46
N CYS A 101 21.50 8.26 14.61
CA CYS A 101 21.39 9.13 15.79
C CYS A 101 22.71 9.31 16.57
N GLY A 102 23.83 8.72 16.12
CA GLY A 102 25.16 8.80 16.73
C GLY A 102 25.46 7.75 17.80
N ARG A 103 24.46 6.97 18.25
CA ARG A 103 24.66 5.92 19.28
C ARG A 103 25.12 4.60 18.68
N GLU A 104 26.04 3.93 19.35
CA GLU A 104 26.48 2.58 18.99
C GLU A 104 25.63 1.51 19.70
N THR A 105 25.34 0.42 18.99
CA THR A 105 24.54 -0.70 19.49
C THR A 105 25.13 -2.02 19.02
N THR A 106 25.01 -3.07 19.81
CA THR A 106 25.46 -4.42 19.42
C THR A 106 24.27 -5.25 18.94
N VAL A 107 24.32 -5.76 17.71
CA VAL A 107 23.22 -6.51 17.07
C VAL A 107 23.70 -7.86 16.56
N ASN A 108 22.82 -8.87 16.58
CA ASN A 108 23.12 -10.19 16.03
C ASN A 108 23.17 -10.15 14.50
N ALA A 109 24.12 -10.86 13.87
CA ALA A 109 24.24 -10.93 12.42
C ALA A 109 22.94 -11.39 11.73
N HIS A 110 22.24 -12.37 12.31
CA HIS A 110 20.94 -12.83 11.81
C HIS A 110 19.84 -11.75 11.87
N GLU A 111 19.84 -10.89 12.90
CA GLU A 111 18.81 -9.86 13.06
C GLU A 111 18.99 -8.70 12.08
N LEU A 112 20.24 -8.36 11.76
CA LEU A 112 20.57 -7.40 10.70
C LEU A 112 20.08 -7.93 9.34
N LYS A 113 20.50 -9.15 8.97
CA LYS A 113 20.13 -9.77 7.68
C LYS A 113 18.63 -10.02 7.53
N ALA A 114 17.95 -10.44 8.60
CA ALA A 114 16.51 -10.64 8.59
C ALA A 114 15.71 -9.33 8.69
N GLY A 115 16.38 -8.17 8.79
CA GLY A 115 15.74 -6.86 8.89
C GLY A 115 14.93 -6.66 10.17
N LYS A 116 15.20 -7.42 11.24
CA LYS A 116 14.49 -7.30 12.53
C LYS A 116 14.97 -6.10 13.33
N THR A 117 16.23 -5.71 13.17
CA THR A 117 16.84 -4.59 13.87
C THR A 117 17.33 -3.58 12.85
N LYS A 118 16.66 -2.43 12.76
CA LYS A 118 16.93 -1.36 11.77
C LYS A 118 17.41 -0.05 12.42
N SER A 119 17.50 0.01 13.74
CA SER A 119 17.96 1.17 14.50
C SER A 119 18.46 0.71 15.88
N CYS A 120 19.16 1.58 16.61
CA CYS A 120 19.59 1.30 18.00
C CYS A 120 18.43 1.39 19.03
N GLY A 121 17.18 1.41 18.59
CA GLY A 121 16.05 1.67 19.48
C GLY A 121 15.96 3.13 19.93
N CYS A 122 16.67 4.07 19.28
CA CYS A 122 16.53 5.50 19.59
C CYS A 122 15.10 6.01 19.43
N GLY A 123 14.23 5.33 18.67
CA GLY A 123 12.79 5.61 18.64
C GLY A 123 12.02 5.18 19.89
N SER A 124 12.49 4.20 20.67
CA SER A 124 11.88 3.78 21.94
C SER A 124 12.51 4.45 23.17
N HIS A 125 13.76 4.92 23.06
CA HIS A 125 14.45 5.68 24.11
C HIS A 125 13.97 7.13 24.29
N ILE A 126 13.13 7.66 23.39
CA ILE A 126 12.53 9.01 23.51
C ILE A 126 11.68 9.14 24.78
N ARG A 127 11.15 8.02 25.30
CA ARG A 127 10.42 7.99 26.58
C ARG A 127 11.29 8.35 27.80
N ARG A 128 12.62 8.39 27.68
CA ARG A 128 13.56 8.66 28.79
C ARG A 128 14.54 9.80 28.51
N GLY A 129 14.04 10.93 28.01
CA GLY A 129 14.78 12.21 28.08
C GLY A 129 15.91 12.38 27.05
N LEU A 130 15.66 12.01 25.79
CA LEU A 130 16.57 12.42 24.71
C LEU A 130 16.44 13.93 24.49
N ASP A 131 17.55 14.65 24.65
CA ASP A 131 17.63 16.07 24.31
C ASP A 131 17.62 16.25 22.78
N LEU A 132 16.57 16.91 22.29
CA LEU A 132 16.36 17.26 20.89
C LEU A 132 16.80 18.71 20.58
N SER A 133 17.33 19.44 21.56
CA SER A 133 17.77 20.83 21.38
C SER A 133 18.73 20.97 20.20
N GLY A 134 18.47 21.94 19.32
CA GLY A 134 19.26 22.24 18.12
C GLY A 134 19.06 21.28 16.94
N ARG A 135 18.27 20.20 17.09
CA ARG A 135 18.05 19.24 16.00
C ARG A 135 17.00 19.73 15.01
N LYS A 136 17.23 19.45 13.72
CA LYS A 136 16.31 19.78 12.63
C LYS A 136 15.45 18.58 12.22
N PHE A 137 14.16 18.83 12.02
CA PHE A 137 13.13 17.88 11.59
C PHE A 137 12.34 18.48 10.43
N GLY A 138 12.81 18.26 9.20
CA GLY A 138 12.30 18.99 8.05
C GLY A 138 12.60 20.49 8.20
N ARG A 139 11.57 21.34 8.17
CA ARG A 139 11.68 22.79 8.36
C ARG A 139 11.64 23.23 9.83
N LEU A 140 11.55 22.29 10.78
CA LEU A 140 11.47 22.61 12.21
C LEU A 140 12.82 22.43 12.88
N THR A 141 13.18 23.35 13.76
CA THR A 141 14.32 23.23 14.67
C THR A 141 13.80 23.17 16.09
N ALA A 142 14.11 22.09 16.81
CA ALA A 142 13.74 21.97 18.22
C ALA A 142 14.65 22.87 19.07
N LEU A 143 14.06 23.73 19.89
CA LEU A 143 14.79 24.69 20.72
C LEU A 143 14.99 24.14 22.14
N TYR A 144 13.90 23.84 22.85
CA TYR A 144 13.94 23.36 24.23
C TYR A 144 12.72 22.50 24.56
N PRO A 145 12.81 21.59 25.56
CA PRO A 145 11.67 20.83 26.03
C PRO A 145 10.77 21.72 26.90
N VAL A 146 9.46 21.51 26.78
CA VAL A 146 8.42 22.14 27.60
C VAL A 146 8.01 21.15 28.68
N ASP A 147 7.67 21.63 29.88
CA ASP A 147 7.13 20.80 30.96
C ASP A 147 5.66 20.40 30.71
N LYS A 148 5.44 19.77 29.56
CA LYS A 148 4.16 19.25 29.11
C LYS A 148 4.39 17.89 28.46
N ARG A 149 3.49 16.96 28.74
CA ARG A 149 3.55 15.59 28.20
C ARG A 149 2.23 15.19 27.57
N ASP A 150 2.30 14.31 26.58
CA ASP A 150 1.11 13.68 26.02
C ASP A 150 0.63 12.48 26.88
N HIS A 151 -0.53 11.92 26.52
CA HIS A 151 -1.10 10.74 27.19
C HIS A 151 -0.21 9.48 27.13
N LYS A 152 0.82 9.46 26.26
CA LYS A 152 1.80 8.37 26.13
C LYS A 152 3.11 8.67 26.87
N GLY A 153 3.21 9.83 27.52
CA GLY A 153 4.38 10.29 28.27
C GLY A 153 5.46 10.98 27.43
N SER A 154 5.22 11.26 26.14
CA SER A 154 6.15 11.97 25.27
C SER A 154 6.20 13.45 25.64
N VAL A 155 7.41 14.00 25.74
CA VAL A 155 7.65 15.41 26.11
C VAL A 155 7.37 16.30 24.90
N TYR A 156 6.74 17.45 25.14
CA TYR A 156 6.58 18.49 24.13
C TYR A 156 7.87 19.29 23.98
N TRP A 157 8.21 19.62 22.74
CA TRP A 157 9.36 20.42 22.37
C TRP A 157 8.89 21.69 21.70
N HIS A 158 9.37 22.82 22.21
CA HIS A 158 9.19 24.10 21.57
C HIS A 158 10.09 24.15 20.33
N CYS A 159 9.49 24.35 19.17
CA CYS A 159 10.16 24.29 17.88
C CYS A 159 9.95 25.59 17.11
N ARG A 160 11.01 26.04 16.44
CA ARG A 160 10.94 27.15 15.49
C ARG A 160 10.99 26.61 14.07
N CYS A 161 10.02 27.00 13.26
CA CYS A 161 10.00 26.66 11.85
C CYS A 161 10.82 27.68 11.04
N GLU A 162 11.35 27.25 9.88
CA GLU A 162 11.94 28.14 8.88
C GLU A 162 10.95 29.20 8.39
N CYS A 163 9.64 28.94 8.48
CA CYS A 163 8.57 29.90 8.22
C CYS A 163 8.53 31.08 9.23
N GLY A 164 9.36 31.04 10.29
CA GLY A 164 9.37 32.00 11.40
C GLY A 164 8.38 31.68 12.52
N GLN A 165 7.39 30.82 12.27
CA GLN A 165 6.40 30.42 13.28
C GLN A 165 6.98 29.43 14.29
N GLU A 166 6.59 29.61 15.54
CA GLU A 166 6.94 28.72 16.65
C GLU A 166 5.73 27.90 17.10
N LEU A 167 5.99 26.68 17.59
CA LEU A 167 4.95 25.75 18.03
C LEU A 167 5.52 24.65 18.92
N ASP A 168 4.64 24.04 19.71
CA ASP A 168 4.99 22.90 20.56
C ASP A 168 4.57 21.58 19.91
N VAL A 169 5.53 20.67 19.74
CA VAL A 169 5.32 19.35 19.10
C VAL A 169 5.86 18.25 20.00
N THR A 170 5.20 17.09 20.04
CA THR A 170 5.72 15.96 20.82
C THR A 170 7.02 15.41 20.21
N GLY A 171 7.98 15.07 21.06
CA GLY A 171 9.28 14.53 20.64
C GLY A 171 9.14 13.26 19.78
N ASP A 172 8.15 12.41 20.09
CA ASP A 172 7.82 11.23 19.29
C ASP A 172 7.44 11.61 17.84
N SER A 173 6.61 12.64 17.65
CA SER A 173 6.16 13.07 16.32
C SER A 173 7.27 13.69 15.48
N LEU A 174 8.21 14.40 16.13
CA LEU A 174 9.40 14.94 15.48
C LEU A 174 10.30 13.81 14.96
N VAL A 175 10.63 12.83 15.82
CA VAL A 175 11.55 11.74 15.45
C VAL A 175 10.94 10.74 14.49
N GLN A 176 9.65 10.42 14.64
CA GLN A 176 8.96 9.55 13.68
C GLN A 176 8.72 10.24 12.32
N GLY A 177 9.00 11.54 12.21
CA GLY A 177 8.87 12.31 10.99
C GLY A 177 7.42 12.60 10.58
N GLY A 178 6.48 12.48 11.52
CA GLY A 178 5.07 12.83 11.33
C GLY A 178 4.83 14.34 11.31
N TYR A 179 5.76 15.13 11.86
CA TYR A 179 5.64 16.57 11.95
C TYR A 179 6.92 17.26 11.44
N ARG A 180 6.84 17.86 10.23
CA ARG A 180 8.02 18.40 9.48
C ARG A 180 8.00 19.90 9.23
N SER A 181 6.93 20.59 9.57
CA SER A 181 6.76 22.05 9.38
C SER A 181 5.64 22.57 10.27
N CYS A 182 5.58 23.89 10.50
CA CYS A 182 4.49 24.62 11.18
C CYS A 182 3.09 24.42 10.53
N GLY A 183 3.02 23.71 9.39
CA GLY A 183 1.85 23.65 8.50
C GLY A 183 2.04 24.48 7.23
N CYS A 184 3.06 25.34 7.17
CA CYS A 184 3.39 26.15 5.99
C CYS A 184 3.62 25.30 4.75
N LEU A 185 4.33 24.17 4.87
CA LEU A 185 4.61 23.29 3.73
C LEU A 185 3.31 22.77 3.09
N LYS A 186 2.33 22.41 3.91
CA LYS A 186 1.01 21.96 3.43
C LYS A 186 0.26 23.11 2.77
N LYS A 187 0.32 24.32 3.34
CA LYS A 187 -0.34 25.52 2.80
C LYS A 187 0.24 25.91 1.45
N GLU A 188 1.56 25.94 1.32
CA GLU A 188 2.29 26.19 0.05
C GLU A 188 1.87 25.17 -1.01
N LEU A 189 1.98 23.87 -0.69
CA LEU A 189 1.56 22.82 -1.61
C LEU A 189 0.10 22.98 -2.03
N GLN A 190 -0.80 23.32 -1.11
CA GLN A 190 -2.21 23.53 -1.40
C GLN A 190 -2.48 24.76 -2.29
N GLN A 191 -1.70 25.82 -2.14
CA GLN A 191 -1.74 27.01 -3.00
C GLN A 191 -1.22 26.73 -4.41
N GLU A 192 -0.33 25.76 -4.58
CA GLU A 192 0.14 25.32 -5.90
C GLU A 192 -0.77 24.31 -6.59
N ILE A 193 -1.71 23.67 -5.86
CA ILE A 193 -2.65 22.71 -6.47
C ILE A 193 -3.41 23.30 -7.68
N PRO A 194 -3.95 24.54 -7.64
CA PRO A 194 -4.58 25.15 -8.81
C PRO A 194 -3.65 25.30 -10.01
N ASN A 195 -2.34 25.50 -9.81
CA ASN A 195 -1.35 25.63 -10.88
C ASN A 195 -0.93 24.28 -11.46
N ARG A 196 -1.14 23.18 -10.72
CA ARG A 196 -0.80 21.80 -11.13
C ARG A 196 -2.00 21.00 -11.64
N LEU A 197 -3.22 21.53 -11.55
CA LEU A 197 -4.44 20.91 -12.04
C LEU A 197 -5.08 21.83 -13.08
N HIS A 198 -5.32 21.33 -14.28
CA HIS A 198 -6.07 22.05 -15.30
C HIS A 198 -7.56 22.10 -14.87
N ARG A 199 -7.90 23.12 -14.07
CA ARG A 199 -9.28 23.39 -13.67
C ARG A 199 -9.94 24.31 -14.68
N GLY A 200 -10.55 23.74 -15.70
CA GLY A 200 -11.57 24.43 -16.48
C GLY A 200 -12.90 24.48 -15.71
N ASP A 201 -13.50 25.65 -15.59
CA ASP A 201 -14.93 25.81 -15.25
C ASP A 201 -15.38 25.04 -13.97
N GLY A 202 -14.54 25.08 -12.93
CA GLY A 202 -14.81 24.43 -11.64
C GLY A 202 -14.68 22.90 -11.65
N THR A 203 -14.20 22.31 -12.74
CA THR A 203 -14.01 20.86 -12.93
C THR A 203 -12.55 20.54 -13.27
N CYS A 204 -12.00 19.51 -12.63
CA CYS A 204 -10.62 19.05 -12.89
C CYS A 204 -10.66 18.02 -14.03
N LEU A 205 -9.98 18.33 -15.14
CA LEU A 205 -9.97 17.50 -16.35
C LEU A 205 -9.32 16.14 -16.10
N GLU A 206 -8.21 16.13 -15.35
CA GLU A 206 -7.49 14.89 -15.00
C GLU A 206 -8.37 13.97 -14.15
N ARG A 207 -9.31 14.52 -13.36
CA ARG A 207 -10.27 13.73 -12.58
C ARG A 207 -11.46 13.21 -13.41
N ILE A 208 -11.77 13.89 -14.51
CA ILE A 208 -12.71 13.39 -15.52
C ILE A 208 -12.05 12.22 -16.26
N GLU A 209 -10.82 12.41 -16.73
CA GLU A 209 -10.06 11.41 -17.50
C GLU A 209 -9.63 10.21 -16.62
N SER A 210 -9.30 10.45 -15.35
CA SER A 210 -9.00 9.38 -14.41
C SER A 210 -10.29 8.63 -14.05
N GLN A 211 -10.53 7.51 -14.70
CA GLN A 211 -11.60 6.54 -14.39
C GLN A 211 -11.30 5.72 -13.11
N ASN A 212 -10.44 6.25 -12.23
CA ASN A 212 -9.98 5.54 -11.05
C ASN A 212 -11.15 5.17 -10.12
N GLN A 213 -11.24 3.88 -9.84
CA GLN A 213 -12.17 3.35 -8.84
C GLN A 213 -11.60 3.60 -7.45
N ARG A 214 -12.43 4.14 -6.55
CA ARG A 214 -12.01 4.30 -5.16
C ARG A 214 -12.10 2.96 -4.43
N ARG A 215 -11.14 2.70 -3.54
CA ARG A 215 -11.07 1.49 -2.72
C ARG A 215 -12.30 1.30 -1.81
N ASP A 216 -12.97 2.39 -1.45
CA ASP A 216 -14.18 2.40 -0.61
C ASP A 216 -15.49 2.19 -1.42
N ASN A 217 -15.40 1.84 -2.70
CA ASN A 217 -16.57 1.68 -3.56
C ASN A 217 -17.20 0.29 -3.42
N THR A 218 -18.28 0.21 -2.64
CA THR A 218 -18.98 -1.05 -2.34
C THR A 218 -19.80 -1.63 -3.51
N SER A 219 -20.16 -0.82 -4.51
CA SER A 219 -20.93 -1.28 -5.68
C SER A 219 -20.06 -1.79 -6.83
N GLY A 220 -18.75 -1.54 -6.79
CA GLY A 220 -17.82 -1.88 -7.87
C GLY A 220 -17.80 -0.90 -9.06
N PHE A 221 -18.74 0.05 -9.16
CA PHE A 221 -18.72 1.07 -10.23
C PHE A 221 -18.96 2.49 -9.71
N ARG A 222 -18.15 3.46 -10.16
CA ARG A 222 -18.17 4.84 -9.64
C ARG A 222 -19.53 5.49 -9.92
N GLY A 223 -20.21 5.91 -8.86
CA GLY A 223 -21.49 6.63 -8.97
C GLY A 223 -22.71 5.74 -9.22
N VAL A 224 -22.54 4.43 -9.12
CA VAL A 224 -23.64 3.45 -9.01
C VAL A 224 -23.69 2.97 -7.57
N TYR A 225 -24.89 2.86 -6.98
CA TYR A 225 -25.07 2.49 -5.58
C TYR A 225 -26.24 1.52 -5.44
N LYS A 226 -26.10 0.47 -4.62
CA LYS A 226 -27.20 -0.45 -4.30
C LYS A 226 -28.12 0.18 -3.25
N VAL A 227 -29.43 0.15 -3.48
CA VAL A 227 -30.48 0.67 -2.59
C VAL A 227 -31.15 -0.50 -1.84
N LYS A 228 -31.81 -0.23 -0.71
CA LYS A 228 -32.42 -1.24 0.19
C LYS A 228 -33.40 -2.19 -0.52
N GLU A 229 -34.07 -1.74 -1.58
CA GLU A 229 -35.02 -2.53 -2.38
C GLU A 229 -34.34 -3.44 -3.43
N GLY A 230 -33.02 -3.62 -3.38
CA GLY A 230 -32.27 -4.42 -4.36
C GLY A 230 -32.03 -3.70 -5.70
N ARG A 231 -32.58 -2.49 -5.88
CA ARG A 231 -32.39 -1.62 -7.05
C ARG A 231 -31.02 -0.94 -7.04
N TYR A 232 -30.54 -0.51 -8.21
CA TYR A 232 -29.29 0.22 -8.39
C TYR A 232 -29.55 1.66 -8.79
N ARG A 233 -29.03 2.61 -8.03
CA ARG A 233 -29.11 4.06 -8.28
C ARG A 233 -27.86 4.54 -8.98
N ALA A 234 -28.01 5.18 -10.14
CA ALA A 234 -26.91 5.85 -10.84
C ALA A 234 -27.07 7.37 -10.77
N GLY A 235 -25.96 8.08 -10.59
CA GLY A 235 -25.91 9.54 -10.67
C GLY A 235 -24.52 10.01 -11.01
N ILE A 236 -24.38 11.14 -11.70
CA ILE A 236 -23.13 11.74 -12.18
C ILE A 236 -22.88 13.11 -11.56
N GLY A 237 -21.62 13.50 -11.36
CA GLY A 237 -21.27 14.77 -10.72
C GLY A 237 -20.41 15.63 -11.63
N PHE A 238 -20.90 16.81 -11.98
CA PHE A 238 -20.26 17.74 -12.92
C PHE A 238 -20.45 19.19 -12.46
N LYS A 239 -19.43 20.04 -12.59
CA LYS A 239 -19.43 21.44 -12.10
C LYS A 239 -19.98 21.61 -10.67
N ARG A 240 -19.54 20.75 -9.75
CA ARG A 240 -19.99 20.67 -8.34
C ARG A 240 -21.49 20.37 -8.15
N LYS A 241 -22.26 20.12 -9.21
CA LYS A 241 -23.66 19.69 -9.17
C LYS A 241 -23.75 18.17 -9.31
N ARG A 242 -24.72 17.56 -8.63
CA ARG A 242 -25.03 16.12 -8.73
C ARG A 242 -26.27 15.93 -9.56
N PHE A 243 -26.16 15.17 -10.64
CA PHE A 243 -27.24 14.81 -11.53
C PHE A 243 -27.67 13.37 -11.24
N TYR A 244 -28.93 13.18 -10.87
CA TYR A 244 -29.52 11.84 -10.81
C TYR A 244 -29.73 11.34 -12.25
N ILE A 245 -29.34 10.09 -12.53
CA ILE A 245 -29.55 9.45 -13.84
C ILE A 245 -30.80 8.59 -13.77
N GLY A 246 -30.90 7.72 -12.76
CA GLY A 246 -32.04 6.83 -12.63
C GLY A 246 -31.83 5.76 -11.57
N SER A 247 -32.88 4.96 -11.38
CA SER A 247 -32.86 3.75 -10.57
C SER A 247 -33.25 2.58 -11.44
N PHE A 248 -32.44 1.53 -11.44
CA PHE A 248 -32.51 0.39 -12.33
C PHE A 248 -32.69 -0.90 -11.53
N GLY A 249 -33.26 -1.93 -12.17
CA GLY A 249 -33.40 -3.24 -11.54
C GLY A 249 -32.08 -4.02 -11.54
N SER A 250 -31.28 -3.85 -12.59
CA SER A 250 -29.98 -4.52 -12.75
C SER A 250 -28.80 -3.59 -12.51
N PHE A 251 -27.70 -4.16 -12.01
CA PHE A 251 -26.42 -3.46 -11.88
C PHE A 251 -25.90 -3.03 -13.25
N GLN A 252 -26.00 -3.90 -14.26
CA GLN A 252 -25.51 -3.64 -15.62
C GLN A 252 -26.25 -2.47 -16.26
N GLU A 253 -27.57 -2.39 -16.11
CA GLU A 253 -28.37 -1.27 -16.62
C GLU A 253 -27.95 0.07 -15.99
N ALA A 254 -27.70 0.08 -14.67
CA ALA A 254 -27.22 1.26 -13.97
C ALA A 254 -25.82 1.70 -14.43
N VAL A 255 -24.94 0.74 -14.72
CA VAL A 255 -23.61 1.00 -15.28
C VAL A 255 -23.70 1.56 -16.70
N GLN A 256 -24.53 0.98 -17.57
CA GLN A 256 -24.71 1.47 -18.93
C GLN A 256 -25.28 2.89 -18.95
N ALA A 257 -26.32 3.16 -18.16
CA ALA A 257 -26.86 4.52 -18.03
C ALA A 257 -25.82 5.50 -17.47
N ARG A 258 -24.92 5.04 -16.61
CA ARG A 258 -23.80 5.84 -16.09
C ARG A 258 -22.76 6.12 -17.18
N LEU A 259 -22.37 5.13 -17.97
CA LEU A 259 -21.42 5.29 -19.09
C LEU A 259 -21.96 6.24 -20.15
N GLN A 260 -23.23 6.11 -20.54
CA GLN A 260 -23.88 7.04 -21.47
C GLN A 260 -23.84 8.49 -20.96
N ALA A 261 -24.09 8.70 -19.67
CA ALA A 261 -23.97 10.02 -19.07
C ALA A 261 -22.53 10.54 -19.04
N GLU A 262 -21.54 9.66 -18.88
CA GLU A 262 -20.11 10.03 -18.97
C GLU A 262 -19.72 10.43 -20.39
N THR A 263 -20.09 9.66 -21.41
CA THR A 263 -19.82 10.03 -22.81
C THR A 263 -20.44 11.38 -23.17
N LEU A 264 -21.70 11.62 -22.80
CA LEU A 264 -22.35 12.91 -23.09
C LEU A 264 -21.70 14.07 -22.34
N ILE A 265 -21.55 13.95 -21.01
CA ILE A 265 -21.16 15.08 -20.17
C ILE A 265 -19.65 15.25 -20.12
N TYR A 266 -18.91 14.17 -19.86
CA TYR A 266 -17.46 14.23 -19.67
C TYR A 266 -16.71 14.32 -20.99
N GLU A 267 -16.94 13.40 -21.93
CA GLU A 267 -16.23 13.47 -23.22
C GLU A 267 -16.63 14.70 -24.01
N GLY A 268 -17.92 15.07 -24.00
CA GLY A 268 -18.40 16.32 -24.60
C GLY A 268 -17.72 17.56 -24.01
N TYR A 269 -17.59 17.62 -22.68
CA TYR A 269 -16.89 18.73 -22.02
C TYR A 269 -15.40 18.77 -22.34
N VAL A 270 -14.72 17.62 -22.33
CA VAL A 270 -13.28 17.55 -22.66
C VAL A 270 -13.03 18.03 -24.08
N LYS A 271 -13.88 17.65 -25.05
CA LYS A 271 -13.79 18.15 -26.43
C LYS A 271 -13.97 19.67 -26.50
N ALA A 272 -15.05 20.20 -25.93
CA ALA A 272 -15.33 21.63 -25.92
C ALA A 272 -14.22 22.43 -25.22
N TYR A 273 -13.68 21.91 -24.11
CA TYR A 273 -12.59 22.55 -23.38
C TYR A 273 -11.30 22.60 -24.18
N ARG A 274 -10.90 21.49 -24.83
CA ARG A 274 -9.67 21.45 -25.64
C ARG A 274 -9.75 22.39 -26.85
N GLU A 275 -10.92 22.48 -27.48
CA GLU A 275 -11.16 23.44 -28.57
C GLU A 275 -11.04 24.88 -28.09
N TRP A 276 -11.61 25.19 -26.91
CA TRP A 276 -11.50 26.51 -26.30
C TRP A 276 -10.07 26.85 -25.93
N GLU A 277 -9.35 25.92 -25.31
CA GLU A 277 -7.96 26.08 -24.90
C GLU A 277 -7.03 26.32 -26.10
N SER A 278 -7.26 25.64 -27.23
CA SER A 278 -6.52 25.90 -28.47
C SER A 278 -6.71 27.33 -28.97
N ARG A 279 -7.96 27.82 -29.04
CA ARG A 279 -8.24 29.19 -29.50
C ARG A 279 -7.78 30.25 -28.50
N ALA A 280 -7.93 29.97 -27.21
CA ALA A 280 -7.48 30.85 -26.14
C ALA A 280 -5.95 30.97 -26.07
N GLY A 281 -5.21 29.92 -26.46
CA GLY A 281 -3.76 29.96 -26.56
C GLY A 281 -3.22 30.78 -27.73
N GLU A 282 -4.04 31.05 -28.75
CA GLU A 282 -3.68 31.88 -29.92
C GLU A 282 -3.96 33.37 -29.69
N ASP A 283 -5.05 33.71 -28.98
CA ASP A 283 -5.46 35.09 -28.71
C ASP A 283 -6.03 35.27 -27.29
N ASP A 284 -5.24 35.89 -26.41
CA ASP A 284 -5.61 36.24 -25.03
C ASP A 284 -6.81 37.19 -24.94
N ARG A 285 -7.04 38.04 -25.93
CA ARG A 285 -8.18 38.97 -25.96
C ARG A 285 -9.45 38.22 -26.30
N TRP A 286 -9.39 37.34 -27.29
CA TRP A 286 -10.49 36.45 -27.64
C TRP A 286 -10.93 35.59 -26.46
N ALA A 287 -9.97 35.04 -25.70
CA ALA A 287 -10.24 34.22 -24.52
C ALA A 287 -11.04 34.97 -23.43
N LYS A 288 -10.78 36.26 -23.24
CA LYS A 288 -11.52 37.11 -22.28
C LYS A 288 -12.94 37.42 -22.75
N GLU A 289 -13.11 37.63 -24.05
CA GLU A 289 -14.42 37.94 -24.66
C GLU A 289 -15.29 36.69 -24.84
N ASN A 290 -14.68 35.50 -24.93
CA ASN A 290 -15.36 34.23 -25.20
C ASN A 290 -15.01 33.17 -24.13
N PRO A 291 -15.45 33.32 -22.87
CA PRO A 291 -15.25 32.28 -21.86
C PRO A 291 -15.99 31.00 -22.25
N LEU A 292 -15.41 29.82 -21.96
CA LEU A 292 -16.09 28.54 -22.20
C LEU A 292 -17.40 28.46 -21.41
N ILE A 293 -18.50 28.27 -22.13
CA ILE A 293 -19.83 27.98 -21.57
C ILE A 293 -20.10 26.51 -21.84
N PHE A 294 -20.31 25.71 -20.79
CA PHE A 294 -20.80 24.34 -20.91
C PHE A 294 -21.84 24.06 -19.80
N GLU A 295 -23.12 24.08 -20.17
CA GLU A 295 -24.24 23.83 -19.28
C GLU A 295 -24.90 22.49 -19.54
N VAL A 296 -25.20 21.77 -18.46
CA VAL A 296 -25.92 20.49 -18.51
C VAL A 296 -27.25 20.67 -17.81
N LYS A 297 -28.34 20.46 -18.53
CA LYS A 297 -29.71 20.40 -18.01
C LYS A 297 -30.29 19.02 -18.23
N ARG A 298 -31.20 18.59 -17.35
CA ARG A 298 -31.91 17.32 -17.50
C ARG A 298 -33.36 17.62 -17.83
N GLU A 299 -33.82 17.16 -19.00
CA GLU A 299 -35.20 17.34 -19.47
C GLU A 299 -35.75 15.98 -19.92
N ASN A 300 -36.97 15.62 -19.51
CA ASN A 300 -37.65 14.38 -19.91
C ASN A 300 -36.84 13.09 -19.77
N GLY A 301 -35.94 13.04 -18.79
CA GLY A 301 -35.10 11.87 -18.51
C GLY A 301 -33.80 11.80 -19.30
N SER A 302 -33.56 12.69 -20.27
CA SER A 302 -32.30 12.83 -21.01
C SER A 302 -31.51 14.07 -20.57
N PHE A 303 -30.22 14.11 -20.92
CA PHE A 303 -29.36 15.27 -20.69
C PHE A 303 -29.33 16.14 -21.93
N LYS A 304 -29.59 17.44 -21.78
CA LYS A 304 -29.35 18.47 -22.80
C LYS A 304 -28.11 19.27 -22.43
N ILE A 305 -27.24 19.48 -23.40
CA ILE A 305 -25.95 20.15 -23.25
C ILE A 305 -25.96 21.42 -24.09
N TRP A 306 -25.54 22.53 -23.51
CA TRP A 306 -25.41 23.82 -24.18
C TRP A 306 -23.95 24.26 -24.09
N THR A 307 -23.33 24.55 -25.24
CA THR A 307 -21.93 25.00 -25.32
C THR A 307 -21.75 26.07 -26.38
N ASN A 308 -20.85 27.02 -26.14
CA ASN A 308 -20.48 28.06 -27.10
C ASN A 308 -19.30 27.69 -28.01
N MET A 309 -18.74 26.49 -27.86
CA MET A 309 -17.55 26.07 -28.60
C MET A 309 -17.84 25.25 -29.86
N THR A 310 -18.96 24.54 -29.90
CA THR A 310 -19.33 23.72 -31.06
C THR A 310 -20.57 24.29 -31.72
N GLY A 311 -20.44 24.70 -32.98
CA GLY A 311 -21.56 24.74 -33.91
C GLY A 311 -22.13 23.33 -34.08
N GLU A 312 -23.44 23.27 -34.36
CA GLU A 312 -24.32 22.08 -34.44
C GLU A 312 -25.02 21.68 -33.14
N GLY A 313 -26.35 21.83 -33.18
CA GLY A 313 -27.26 21.77 -32.05
C GLY A 313 -27.55 20.37 -31.52
N GLU A 314 -28.28 20.38 -30.39
CA GLU A 314 -29.00 19.26 -29.79
C GLU A 314 -28.41 17.85 -29.99
N ILE A 315 -27.56 17.43 -29.05
CA ILE A 315 -27.27 16.01 -28.87
C ILE A 315 -28.50 15.34 -28.23
N ASN A 316 -29.56 15.13 -29.02
CA ASN A 316 -30.80 14.49 -28.58
C ASN A 316 -30.57 12.99 -28.39
N GLY A 317 -30.48 12.55 -27.12
CA GLY A 317 -30.55 11.14 -26.76
C GLY A 317 -31.95 10.58 -26.98
N ARG A 318 -32.31 10.20 -28.21
CA ARG A 318 -33.51 9.40 -28.51
C ARG A 318 -33.27 7.94 -28.09
N LYS A 319 -34.14 7.43 -27.22
CA LYS A 319 -34.36 6.00 -27.02
C LYS A 319 -35.42 5.54 -28.01
N ASP A 320 -35.05 4.70 -28.96
CA ASP A 320 -36.01 3.83 -29.64
C ASP A 320 -36.33 2.69 -28.67
N VAL A 321 -37.44 2.85 -27.94
CA VAL A 321 -38.09 1.74 -27.25
C VAL A 321 -38.92 1.00 -28.29
N ALA A 322 -38.41 -0.13 -28.76
CA ALA A 322 -39.19 -1.09 -29.52
C ALA A 322 -40.39 -1.52 -28.66
N LYS A 323 -41.59 -1.07 -29.04
CA LYS A 323 -42.85 -1.63 -28.57
C LYS A 323 -42.95 -3.07 -29.12
N GLY A 324 -42.73 -4.06 -28.26
CA GLY A 324 -43.19 -5.42 -28.51
C GLY A 324 -44.71 -5.43 -28.48
N ASN A 325 -45.33 -5.57 -29.65
CA ASN A 325 -46.77 -5.72 -29.78
C ASN A 325 -47.21 -7.06 -29.17
N SER A 326 -48.23 -6.97 -28.33
CA SER A 326 -49.09 -8.09 -27.96
C SER A 326 -49.80 -8.59 -29.22
N SER A 327 -49.78 -9.91 -29.43
CA SER A 327 -50.78 -10.59 -30.24
C SER A 327 -51.13 -11.91 -29.55
N ASP A 328 -52.13 -11.81 -28.69
CA ASP A 328 -53.06 -12.91 -28.40
C ASP A 328 -53.63 -13.44 -29.71
N VAL A 329 -53.52 -14.75 -29.93
CA VAL A 329 -54.41 -15.48 -30.84
C VAL A 329 -54.99 -16.65 -30.06
N CYS A 330 -56.25 -16.49 -29.67
CA CYS A 330 -57.15 -17.58 -29.37
C CYS A 330 -57.53 -18.30 -30.69
N ARG A 331 -57.23 -19.58 -30.80
CA ARG A 331 -58.21 -20.64 -31.10
C ARG A 331 -57.61 -22.01 -30.86
#